data_AF-A0A2M8E8S5-F1
#
_entry.id   AF-A0A2M8E8S5-F1
#
_cell.length_a   1.000
_cell.length_b   1.000
_cell.length_c   1.000
_cell.angle_alpha   90.00
_cell.angle_beta   90.00
_cell.angle_gamma   90.00
#
_symmetry.space_group_name_H-M   'P 1'
#
loop_
_entity.id
_entity.type
_entity.pdbx_description
1 polymer ?
#
loop_
_entity_poly.entity_id
_entity_poly.type
_entity_poly.pdbx_seq_one_letter_code
_entity_poly.pdbx_strand_id
1 'polypeptide(L)'
;MNLAVLENGETWGLYGTSTSVVGALYGNSTVSGSTLSGSGTGFNFVTHLAGNGTYTGSVTSKANISISVSDGTQFSGTYDAGYDQPASITSFAGTYTGLAVTGAIAPQASTVVIDTNGNVSSSYVSGNLSCMTTGTATPRPSGKNVVNLQLTFTGNSCALGNGTTVTGVATYNPTSRQVIAMGLNAGKTDGLLFIGAK
;
A
#
# COMPACT_ATOMS: atom_id res chain seq x y z
N MET A 1 10.39 5.61 -5.11
CA MET A 1 9.11 5.35 -4.40
C MET A 1 8.07 4.95 -5.42
N ASN A 2 6.96 4.35 -4.99
CA ASN A 2 6.08 3.58 -5.87
C ASN A 2 4.69 4.18 -5.95
N LEU A 3 4.08 4.09 -7.13
CA LEU A 3 2.69 4.45 -7.41
C LEU A 3 2.09 3.37 -8.29
N ALA A 4 0.87 2.92 -7.96
CA ALA A 4 0.08 2.03 -8.79
C ALA A 4 -1.26 2.70 -9.12
N VAL A 5 -1.61 2.74 -10.40
CA VAL A 5 -2.94 3.12 -10.88
C VAL A 5 -3.61 1.87 -11.41
N LEU A 6 -4.63 1.41 -10.69
CA LEU A 6 -5.38 0.19 -10.99
C LEU A 6 -6.37 0.41 -12.14
N GLU A 7 -6.87 -0.68 -12.71
CA GLU A 7 -7.77 -0.62 -13.88
C GLU A 7 -9.13 0.05 -13.61
N ASN A 8 -9.52 0.18 -12.34
CA ASN A 8 -10.71 0.91 -11.89
C ASN A 8 -10.42 2.39 -11.55
N GLY A 9 -9.20 2.87 -11.82
CA GLY A 9 -8.75 4.22 -11.52
C GLY A 9 -8.29 4.42 -10.07
N GLU A 10 -8.42 3.43 -9.19
CA GLU A 10 -7.86 3.56 -7.83
C GLU A 10 -6.33 3.74 -7.89
N THR A 11 -5.84 4.68 -7.11
CA THR A 11 -4.44 5.06 -7.06
C THR A 11 -3.91 4.81 -5.67
N TRP A 12 -2.84 4.03 -5.58
CA TRP A 12 -2.15 3.70 -4.35
C TRP A 12 -0.69 4.10 -4.48
N GLY A 13 -0.15 4.83 -3.51
CA GLY A 13 1.21 5.35 -3.63
C GLY A 13 1.93 5.49 -2.30
N LEU A 14 3.25 5.54 -2.39
CA LEU A 14 4.17 5.89 -1.31
C LEU A 14 4.94 7.15 -1.70
N TYR A 15 5.14 8.05 -0.74
CA TYR A 15 5.95 9.25 -0.91
C TYR A 15 6.88 9.50 0.29
N GLY A 16 7.86 10.38 0.13
CA GLY A 16 9.04 10.45 0.99
C GLY A 16 10.33 10.82 0.25
N THR A 17 11.46 10.30 0.71
CA THR A 17 12.79 10.52 0.12
C THR A 17 13.31 9.25 -0.58
N SER A 18 14.51 9.32 -1.15
CA SER A 18 15.18 8.13 -1.71
C SER A 18 15.49 7.06 -0.66
N THR A 19 15.54 7.44 0.62
CA THR A 19 15.95 6.55 1.73
C THR A 19 14.84 6.27 2.73
N SER A 20 13.73 7.01 2.67
CA SER A 20 12.71 6.96 3.73
C SER A 20 11.31 7.19 3.19
N VAL A 21 10.38 6.33 3.58
CA VAL A 21 8.95 6.54 3.34
C VAL A 21 8.42 7.50 4.42
N VAL A 22 7.77 8.57 3.98
CA VAL A 22 7.21 9.62 4.85
C VAL A 22 5.68 9.57 4.86
N GLY A 23 5.07 8.97 3.84
CA GLY A 23 3.63 8.81 3.78
C GLY A 23 3.15 7.89 2.67
N ALA A 24 1.82 7.74 2.63
CA ALA A 24 1.10 6.97 1.63
C ALA A 24 -0.06 7.78 1.04
N LEU A 25 -0.50 7.40 -0.15
CA LEU A 25 -1.58 8.03 -0.89
C LEU A 25 -2.62 6.98 -1.25
N TYR A 26 -3.89 7.32 -1.07
CA TYR A 26 -5.01 6.67 -1.74
C TYR A 26 -5.83 7.70 -2.50
N GLY A 27 -6.23 7.40 -3.73
CA GLY A 27 -7.05 8.30 -4.53
C GLY A 27 -7.63 7.66 -5.77
N ASN A 28 -8.10 8.50 -6.68
CA ASN A 28 -8.61 8.10 -7.97
C ASN A 28 -7.97 8.95 -9.07
N SER A 29 -7.42 8.27 -10.07
CA SER A 29 -6.81 8.86 -11.27
C SER A 29 -7.67 8.60 -12.49
N THR A 30 -7.68 9.56 -13.40
CA THR A 30 -8.23 9.46 -14.75
C THR A 30 -7.15 9.89 -15.75
N VAL A 31 -7.20 9.31 -16.95
CA VAL A 31 -6.29 9.67 -18.05
C VAL A 31 -7.12 10.10 -19.25
N SER A 32 -6.79 11.25 -19.82
CA SER A 32 -7.38 11.77 -21.05
C SER A 32 -6.25 12.24 -21.98
N GLY A 33 -6.01 11.48 -23.06
CA GLY A 33 -4.83 11.67 -23.90
C GLY A 33 -3.55 11.42 -23.11
N SER A 34 -2.67 12.42 -23.06
CA SER A 34 -1.44 12.42 -22.26
C SER A 34 -1.60 13.10 -20.89
N THR A 35 -2.81 13.54 -20.54
CA THR A 35 -3.07 14.20 -19.25
C THR A 35 -3.56 13.18 -18.24
N LEU A 36 -2.90 13.13 -17.09
CA LEU A 36 -3.34 12.39 -15.90
C LEU A 36 -3.86 13.38 -14.86
N SER A 37 -5.04 13.14 -14.32
CA SER A 37 -5.64 13.98 -13.28
C SER A 37 -6.32 13.14 -12.22
N GLY A 38 -6.44 13.66 -11.01
CA GLY A 38 -7.12 12.94 -9.95
C GLY A 38 -7.24 13.72 -8.65
N SER A 39 -7.76 13.01 -7.65
CA SER A 39 -7.84 13.47 -6.27
C SER A 39 -7.53 12.32 -5.32
N GLY A 40 -7.16 12.64 -4.09
CA GLY A 40 -6.84 11.63 -3.09
C GLY A 40 -6.64 12.19 -1.70
N THR A 41 -6.28 11.28 -0.81
CA THR A 41 -5.89 11.55 0.58
C THR A 41 -4.46 11.11 0.78
N GLY A 42 -3.59 12.05 1.15
CA GLY A 42 -2.24 11.76 1.62
C GLY A 42 -2.25 11.52 3.12
N PHE A 43 -1.56 10.47 3.57
CA PHE A 43 -1.38 10.09 4.97
C PHE A 43 0.08 10.28 5.34
N ASN A 44 0.37 11.25 6.20
CA ASN A 44 1.72 11.56 6.64
C ASN A 44 2.04 10.79 7.93
N PHE A 45 3.01 9.87 7.88
CA PHE A 45 3.39 9.04 9.01
C PHE A 45 4.27 9.76 10.03
N VAL A 46 4.78 10.95 9.71
CA VAL A 46 5.59 11.77 10.61
C VAL A 46 4.71 12.72 11.42
N THR A 47 3.73 13.36 10.77
CA THR A 47 2.82 14.29 11.43
C THR A 47 1.53 13.64 11.93
N HIS A 48 1.26 12.38 11.54
CA HIS A 48 0.02 11.67 11.86
C HIS A 48 -1.25 12.39 11.35
N LEU A 49 -1.10 13.13 10.24
CA LEU A 49 -2.20 13.87 9.63
C LEU A 49 -2.57 13.27 8.26
N ALA A 50 -3.86 13.28 7.98
CA ALA A 50 -4.41 12.99 6.67
C ALA A 50 -4.93 14.28 6.01
N GLY A 51 -4.68 14.45 4.72
CA GLY A 51 -5.09 15.63 3.97
C GLY A 51 -5.58 15.28 2.58
N ASN A 52 -6.68 15.91 2.16
CA ASN A 52 -7.19 15.77 0.81
C ASN A 52 -6.49 16.73 -0.15
N GLY A 53 -6.31 16.28 -1.39
CA GLY A 53 -5.73 17.10 -2.44
C GLY A 53 -6.18 16.66 -3.84
N THR A 54 -5.91 17.51 -4.80
CA THR A 54 -6.03 17.20 -6.22
C THR A 54 -4.65 17.18 -6.86
N TYR A 55 -4.53 16.48 -7.97
CA TYR A 55 -3.29 16.44 -8.73
C TYR A 55 -3.59 16.39 -10.23
N THR A 56 -2.65 16.96 -11.00
CA THR A 56 -2.70 16.95 -12.45
C THR A 56 -1.29 16.83 -13.00
N GLY A 57 -1.16 16.25 -14.18
CA GLY A 57 0.14 15.91 -14.72
C GLY A 57 0.07 15.33 -16.12
N SER A 58 1.23 14.88 -16.58
CA SER A 58 1.40 14.18 -17.83
C SER A 58 1.69 12.70 -17.60
N VAL A 59 1.26 11.87 -18.55
CA VAL A 59 1.56 10.46 -18.65
C VAL A 59 1.99 10.12 -20.06
N THR A 60 3.13 9.44 -20.17
CA THR A 60 3.51 8.69 -21.35
C THR A 60 3.37 7.21 -21.01
N SER A 61 2.36 6.56 -21.57
CA SER A 61 2.04 5.16 -21.30
C SER A 61 3.27 4.26 -21.38
N LYS A 62 3.49 3.45 -20.34
CA LYS A 62 4.63 2.53 -20.21
C LYS A 62 6.02 3.21 -20.24
N ALA A 63 6.09 4.51 -19.99
CA ALA A 63 7.37 5.23 -19.94
C ALA A 63 7.51 6.07 -18.66
N ASN A 64 6.70 7.11 -18.49
CA ASN A 64 6.84 8.04 -17.37
C ASN A 64 5.53 8.72 -17.01
N ILE A 65 5.50 9.22 -15.77
CA ILE A 65 4.49 10.13 -15.26
C ILE A 65 5.17 11.31 -14.57
N SER A 66 4.57 12.49 -14.69
CA SER A 66 4.99 13.71 -14.00
C SER A 66 3.76 14.43 -13.50
N ILE A 67 3.63 14.59 -12.20
CA ILE A 67 2.41 15.02 -11.51
C ILE A 67 2.75 16.19 -10.58
N SER A 68 1.88 17.20 -10.58
CA SER A 68 1.86 18.28 -9.60
C SER A 68 0.62 18.14 -8.72
N VAL A 69 0.83 18.16 -7.41
CA VAL A 69 -0.21 18.14 -6.39
C VAL A 69 -0.60 19.58 -6.05
N SER A 70 -1.84 19.80 -5.63
CA SER A 70 -2.39 21.13 -5.29
C SER A 70 -1.63 21.87 -4.19
N ASP A 71 -0.86 21.16 -3.35
CA ASP A 71 -0.01 21.73 -2.31
C ASP A 71 1.39 22.15 -2.81
N GLY A 72 1.66 22.01 -4.11
CA GLY A 72 2.93 22.31 -4.75
C GLY A 72 3.92 21.14 -4.79
N THR A 73 3.60 20.00 -4.17
CA THR A 73 4.42 18.79 -4.25
C THR A 73 4.48 18.28 -5.68
N GLN A 74 5.65 17.83 -6.11
CA GLN A 74 5.84 17.19 -7.41
C GLN A 74 6.19 15.71 -7.24
N PHE A 75 5.66 14.89 -8.14
CA PHE A 75 6.00 13.48 -8.27
C PHE A 75 6.41 13.19 -9.71
N SER A 76 7.54 12.52 -9.89
CA SER A 76 7.91 11.92 -11.16
C SER A 76 8.21 10.44 -10.96
N GLY A 77 7.76 9.64 -11.91
CA GLY A 77 7.91 8.19 -11.86
C GLY A 77 8.24 7.63 -13.24
N THR A 78 9.12 6.65 -13.26
CA THR A 78 9.37 5.80 -14.43
C THR A 78 8.53 4.55 -14.35
N TYR A 79 8.08 4.06 -15.49
CA TYR A 79 7.29 2.85 -15.56
C TYR A 79 8.08 1.62 -15.12
N ASP A 80 7.48 0.80 -14.25
CA ASP A 80 7.99 -0.51 -13.87
C ASP A 80 7.30 -1.59 -14.72
N ALA A 81 8.06 -2.25 -15.60
CA ALA A 81 7.54 -3.33 -16.44
C ALA A 81 7.07 -4.56 -15.63
N GLY A 82 7.55 -4.70 -14.39
CA GLY A 82 7.04 -5.68 -13.43
C GLY A 82 5.57 -5.45 -13.08
N TYR A 83 5.03 -4.26 -13.28
CA TYR A 83 3.61 -3.97 -13.09
C TYR A 83 2.70 -4.79 -14.03
N ASP A 84 3.16 -5.06 -15.26
CA ASP A 84 2.42 -5.81 -16.29
C ASP A 84 2.62 -7.34 -16.19
N GLN A 85 3.21 -7.83 -15.10
CA GLN A 85 3.31 -9.26 -14.82
C GLN A 85 2.17 -9.70 -13.89
N PRO A 86 1.37 -10.71 -14.22
CA PRO A 86 0.32 -11.18 -13.33
C PRO A 86 0.86 -11.59 -11.96
N ALA A 87 0.22 -11.12 -10.89
CA ALA A 87 0.57 -11.55 -9.54
C ALA A 87 0.37 -13.06 -9.39
N SER A 88 1.37 -13.74 -8.83
CA SER A 88 1.31 -15.16 -8.48
C SER A 88 1.28 -15.32 -6.97
N ILE A 89 0.23 -15.97 -6.43
CA ILE A 89 0.11 -16.14 -4.98
C ILE A 89 1.25 -17.00 -4.41
N THR A 90 1.78 -17.94 -5.20
CA THR A 90 2.95 -18.73 -4.82
C THR A 90 4.22 -17.90 -4.73
N SER A 91 4.36 -16.84 -5.54
CA SER A 91 5.46 -15.88 -5.43
C SER A 91 5.32 -15.00 -4.18
N PHE A 92 4.10 -14.68 -3.76
CA PHE A 92 3.82 -13.96 -2.52
C PHE A 92 3.96 -14.84 -1.28
N ALA A 93 3.82 -16.16 -1.37
CA ALA A 93 3.92 -17.05 -0.23
C ALA A 93 5.29 -16.96 0.48
N GLY A 94 5.29 -16.87 1.80
CA GLY A 94 6.49 -16.77 2.62
C GLY A 94 6.28 -16.02 3.94
N THR A 95 7.36 -15.92 4.71
CA THR A 95 7.42 -15.17 5.96
C THR A 95 8.23 -13.90 5.74
N TYR A 96 7.59 -12.76 5.93
CA TYR A 96 8.19 -11.44 5.74
C TYR A 96 8.44 -10.78 7.08
N THR A 97 9.66 -10.30 7.28
CA THR A 97 9.99 -9.40 8.39
C THR A 97 10.12 -7.98 7.87
N GLY A 98 9.51 -7.03 8.56
CA GLY A 98 9.45 -5.67 8.07
C GLY A 98 8.89 -4.68 9.07
N LEU A 99 8.50 -3.51 8.57
CA LEU A 99 7.86 -2.46 9.35
C LEU A 99 6.41 -2.32 8.94
N ALA A 100 5.53 -2.30 9.93
CA ALA A 100 4.12 -1.92 9.81
C ALA A 100 3.91 -0.53 10.41
N VAL A 101 3.08 0.28 9.79
CA VAL A 101 2.71 1.61 10.29
C VAL A 101 1.23 1.89 10.00
N THR A 102 0.59 2.65 10.89
CA THR A 102 -0.74 3.21 10.68
C THR A 102 -0.66 4.73 10.80
N GLY A 103 -1.76 5.44 10.51
CA GLY A 103 -1.84 6.88 10.73
C GLY A 103 -1.64 7.27 12.21
N ALA A 104 -1.92 6.36 13.15
CA ALA A 104 -1.94 6.64 14.58
C ALA A 104 -0.66 6.28 15.36
N ILE A 105 0.25 5.48 14.78
CA ILE A 105 1.43 4.97 15.51
C ILE A 105 2.72 5.14 14.72
N ALA A 106 3.85 5.19 15.42
CA ALA A 106 5.16 5.05 14.81
C ALA A 106 5.35 3.65 14.19
N PRO A 107 6.25 3.49 13.21
CA PRO A 107 6.54 2.18 12.61
C PRO A 107 6.95 1.13 13.64
N GLN A 108 6.37 -0.08 13.53
CA GLN A 108 6.66 -1.22 14.40
C GLN A 108 7.20 -2.40 13.60
N ALA A 109 8.19 -3.09 14.16
CA ALA A 109 8.65 -4.35 13.61
C ALA A 109 7.50 -5.37 13.61
N SER A 110 7.31 -6.04 12.47
CA SER A 110 6.21 -6.98 12.26
C SER A 110 6.67 -8.16 11.43
N THR A 111 6.13 -9.34 11.76
CA THR A 111 6.27 -10.55 10.96
C THR A 111 4.92 -10.88 10.33
N VAL A 112 4.89 -11.02 9.01
CA VAL A 112 3.71 -11.36 8.23
C VAL A 112 3.96 -12.66 7.50
N VAL A 113 3.02 -13.59 7.57
CA VAL A 113 3.04 -14.84 6.83
C VAL A 113 1.95 -14.79 5.77
N ILE A 114 2.31 -15.09 4.53
CA ILE A 114 1.37 -15.35 3.45
C ILE A 114 1.56 -16.82 3.07
N ASP A 115 0.51 -17.63 3.16
CA ASP A 115 0.60 -19.03 2.75
C ASP A 115 0.38 -19.22 1.23
N THR A 116 0.52 -20.45 0.74
CA THR A 116 0.35 -20.77 -0.69
C THR A 116 -1.08 -20.64 -1.20
N ASN A 117 -2.07 -20.53 -0.30
CA ASN A 117 -3.48 -20.28 -0.64
C ASN A 117 -3.83 -18.78 -0.55
N GLY A 118 -2.87 -17.95 -0.15
CA GLY A 118 -3.06 -16.52 0.04
C GLY A 118 -3.68 -16.14 1.37
N ASN A 119 -3.71 -17.05 2.36
CA ASN A 119 -4.08 -16.66 3.71
C ASN A 119 -2.95 -15.81 4.31
N VAL A 120 -3.32 -14.66 4.86
CA VAL A 120 -2.41 -13.72 5.51
C VAL A 120 -2.57 -13.83 7.00
N SER A 121 -1.46 -13.89 7.73
CA SER A 121 -1.45 -13.78 9.18
C SER A 121 -0.28 -12.93 9.67
N SER A 122 -0.47 -12.25 10.79
CA SER A 122 0.60 -11.55 11.51
C SER A 122 0.38 -11.68 13.01
N SER A 123 1.46 -11.54 13.77
CA SER A 123 1.40 -11.46 15.23
C SER A 123 2.41 -10.46 15.73
N TYR A 124 1.92 -9.50 16.51
CA TYR A 124 2.72 -8.63 17.35
C TYR A 124 2.37 -8.95 18.81
N VAL A 125 3.39 -9.23 19.61
CA VAL A 125 3.25 -9.46 21.06
C VAL A 125 4.36 -8.70 21.77
N SER A 126 3.98 -7.88 22.75
CA SER A 126 4.92 -7.16 23.63
C SER A 126 4.38 -7.15 25.06
N GLY A 127 4.92 -8.03 25.91
CA GLY A 127 4.38 -8.30 27.24
C GLY A 127 2.94 -8.83 27.15
N ASN A 128 1.99 -8.09 27.75
CA ASN A 128 0.56 -8.43 27.71
C ASN A 128 -0.17 -7.80 26.51
N LEU A 129 0.53 -7.02 25.68
CA LEU A 129 -0.04 -6.40 24.50
C LEU A 129 0.02 -7.38 23.34
N SER A 130 -1.10 -7.55 22.64
CA SER A 130 -1.15 -8.34 21.42
C SER A 130 -1.99 -7.66 20.35
N CYS A 131 -1.50 -7.73 19.12
CA CYS A 131 -2.28 -7.43 17.94
C CYS A 131 -1.95 -8.47 16.87
N MET A 132 -2.98 -9.14 16.37
CA MET A 132 -2.88 -10.07 15.27
C MET A 132 -3.66 -9.52 14.09
N THR A 133 -3.20 -9.86 12.88
CA THR A 133 -3.95 -9.62 11.66
C THR A 133 -4.18 -10.95 10.97
N THR A 134 -5.38 -11.20 10.48
CA THR A 134 -5.70 -12.36 9.64
C THR A 134 -6.47 -11.91 8.41
N GLY A 135 -6.32 -12.60 7.29
CA GLY A 135 -7.06 -12.24 6.10
C GLY A 135 -6.60 -12.95 4.84
N THR A 136 -6.78 -12.31 3.70
CA THR A 136 -6.48 -12.89 2.39
C THR A 136 -5.72 -11.92 1.48
N ALA A 137 -4.90 -12.50 0.62
CA ALA A 137 -4.24 -11.89 -0.52
C ALA A 137 -4.65 -12.66 -1.77
N THR A 138 -5.38 -12.01 -2.68
CA THR A 138 -5.91 -12.65 -3.88
C THR A 138 -5.41 -11.93 -5.12
N PRO A 139 -4.77 -12.63 -6.10
CA PRO A 139 -4.38 -12.01 -7.36
C PRO A 139 -5.52 -11.23 -8.00
N ARG A 140 -5.24 -9.99 -8.39
CA ARG A 140 -6.23 -9.15 -9.06
C ARG A 140 -6.43 -9.64 -10.49
N PRO A 141 -7.68 -9.75 -11.00
CA PRO A 141 -7.94 -10.30 -12.33
C PRO A 141 -7.45 -9.42 -13.50
N SER A 142 -6.89 -8.24 -13.23
CA SER A 142 -6.39 -7.32 -14.26
C SER A 142 -5.06 -7.73 -14.91
N GLY A 143 -4.45 -8.84 -14.47
CA GLY A 143 -3.17 -9.31 -14.98
C GLY A 143 -1.98 -8.44 -14.56
N LYS A 144 -2.18 -7.58 -13.56
CA LYS A 144 -1.12 -6.76 -12.97
C LYS A 144 -0.45 -7.46 -11.80
N ASN A 145 0.75 -7.01 -11.43
CA ASN A 145 1.48 -7.52 -10.26
C ASN A 145 0.91 -6.93 -8.95
N VAL A 146 -0.38 -7.13 -8.76
CA VAL A 146 -1.16 -6.61 -7.65
C VAL A 146 -2.06 -7.72 -7.12
N VAL A 147 -2.04 -7.91 -5.80
CA VAL A 147 -3.04 -8.71 -5.09
C VAL A 147 -3.98 -7.78 -4.34
N ASN A 148 -5.26 -8.13 -4.29
CA ASN A 148 -6.22 -7.49 -3.39
C ASN A 148 -6.01 -8.04 -1.98
N LEU A 149 -6.08 -7.16 -0.99
CA LEU A 149 -6.01 -7.49 0.42
C LEU A 149 -7.35 -7.30 1.10
N GLN A 150 -7.69 -8.21 2.00
CA GLN A 150 -8.70 -8.02 3.04
C GLN A 150 -8.13 -8.54 4.35
N LEU A 151 -7.94 -7.66 5.33
CA LEU A 151 -7.24 -7.96 6.57
C LEU A 151 -8.05 -7.50 7.77
N THR A 152 -8.24 -8.37 8.76
CA THR A 152 -8.95 -8.06 10.01
C THR A 152 -7.99 -8.10 11.19
N PHE A 153 -8.05 -7.08 12.02
CA PHE A 153 -7.22 -6.91 13.21
C PHE A 153 -7.93 -7.48 14.44
N THR A 154 -7.23 -8.25 15.26
CA THR A 154 -7.73 -8.85 16.50
C THR A 154 -6.75 -8.62 17.63
N GLY A 155 -7.25 -8.10 18.75
CA GLY A 155 -6.46 -7.75 19.92
C GLY A 155 -6.76 -6.33 20.40
N ASN A 156 -6.74 -6.14 21.72
CA ASN A 156 -7.01 -4.84 22.35
C ASN A 156 -5.93 -3.79 22.09
N SER A 157 -4.76 -4.22 21.63
CA SER A 157 -3.59 -3.35 21.41
C SER A 157 -3.40 -3.00 19.93
N CYS A 158 -4.34 -3.38 19.07
CA CYS A 158 -4.29 -3.01 17.66
C CYS A 158 -4.55 -1.51 17.48
N ALA A 159 -3.62 -0.81 16.83
CA ALA A 159 -3.73 0.63 16.59
C ALA A 159 -4.99 1.02 15.81
N LEU A 160 -5.44 0.17 14.89
CA LEU A 160 -6.68 0.37 14.13
C LEU A 160 -7.95 -0.05 14.88
N GLY A 161 -7.81 -0.61 16.09
CA GLY A 161 -8.92 -1.15 16.87
C GLY A 161 -9.18 -2.64 16.64
N ASN A 162 -9.71 -3.30 17.67
CA ASN A 162 -10.11 -4.70 17.62
C ASN A 162 -11.33 -4.89 16.70
N GLY A 163 -11.27 -5.88 15.80
CA GLY A 163 -12.32 -6.18 14.82
C GLY A 163 -12.30 -5.29 13.57
N THR A 164 -11.42 -4.29 13.52
CA THR A 164 -11.29 -3.42 12.34
C THR A 164 -10.81 -4.23 11.15
N THR A 165 -11.44 -4.01 10.00
CA THR A 165 -11.04 -4.59 8.72
C THR A 165 -10.51 -3.50 7.80
N VAL A 166 -9.39 -3.79 7.13
CA VAL A 166 -8.86 -2.96 6.05
C VAL A 166 -8.89 -3.72 4.73
N THR A 167 -9.12 -2.97 3.67
CA THR A 167 -9.08 -3.46 2.29
C THR A 167 -8.07 -2.65 1.51
N GLY A 168 -7.35 -3.29 0.58
CA GLY A 168 -6.38 -2.59 -0.24
C GLY A 168 -5.61 -3.50 -1.17
N VAL A 169 -4.32 -3.22 -1.35
CA VAL A 169 -3.48 -3.88 -2.34
C VAL A 169 -2.10 -4.20 -1.81
N ALA A 170 -1.48 -5.24 -2.37
CA ALA A 170 -0.04 -5.46 -2.23
C ALA A 170 0.64 -5.75 -3.56
N THR A 171 1.92 -5.42 -3.62
CA THR A 171 2.84 -5.75 -4.72
C THR A 171 4.02 -6.57 -4.19
N TYR A 172 4.62 -7.39 -5.06
CA TYR A 172 5.80 -8.17 -4.74
C TYR A 172 6.92 -7.88 -5.74
N ASN A 173 8.10 -7.55 -5.23
CA ASN A 173 9.30 -7.43 -6.04
C ASN A 173 10.14 -8.71 -5.89
N PRO A 174 10.31 -9.51 -6.96
CA PRO A 174 11.06 -10.77 -6.88
C PRO A 174 12.58 -10.55 -6.72
N THR A 175 13.12 -9.42 -7.16
CA THR A 175 14.55 -9.10 -7.06
C THR A 175 14.94 -8.80 -5.61
N SER A 176 14.15 -7.99 -4.91
CA SER A 176 14.39 -7.67 -3.49
C SER A 176 13.66 -8.59 -2.52
N ARG A 177 12.85 -9.53 -3.03
CA ARG A 177 11.94 -10.40 -2.25
C ARG A 177 11.06 -9.60 -1.28
N GLN A 178 10.66 -8.40 -1.69
CA GLN A 178 9.95 -7.43 -0.87
C GLN A 178 8.46 -7.43 -1.20
N VAL A 179 7.62 -7.38 -0.18
CA VAL A 179 6.20 -7.03 -0.28
C VAL A 179 5.99 -5.60 0.21
N ILE A 180 5.19 -4.84 -0.53
CA ILE A 180 4.60 -3.59 -0.08
C ILE A 180 3.09 -3.80 -0.04
N ALA A 181 2.51 -3.69 1.14
CA ALA A 181 1.08 -3.86 1.38
C ALA A 181 0.49 -2.55 1.91
N MET A 182 -0.61 -2.10 1.32
CA MET A 182 -1.37 -0.94 1.75
C MET A 182 -2.84 -1.33 1.90
N GLY A 183 -3.49 -0.87 2.97
CA GLY A 183 -4.91 -1.08 3.18
C GLY A 183 -5.52 0.07 3.97
N LEU A 184 -6.80 0.35 3.73
CA LEU A 184 -7.55 1.38 4.43
C LEU A 184 -8.76 0.79 5.13
N ASN A 185 -9.15 1.38 6.25
CA ASN A 185 -10.42 1.08 6.90
C ASN A 185 -11.61 1.51 6.01
N ALA A 186 -12.82 1.09 6.35
CA ALA A 186 -14.02 1.41 5.56
C ALA A 186 -14.27 2.92 5.41
N GLY A 187 -13.90 3.72 6.42
CA GLY A 187 -14.01 5.17 6.39
C GLY A 187 -12.92 5.86 5.57
N LYS A 188 -11.88 5.14 5.14
CA LYS A 188 -10.68 5.68 4.49
C LYS A 188 -10.00 6.80 5.30
N THR A 189 -10.10 6.73 6.62
CA THR A 189 -9.53 7.72 7.55
C THR A 189 -8.22 7.27 8.17
N ASP A 190 -7.96 5.97 8.19
CA ASP A 190 -6.72 5.35 8.65
C ASP A 190 -6.53 4.01 7.92
N GLY A 191 -5.36 3.41 8.05
CA GLY A 191 -4.99 2.20 7.37
C GLY A 191 -3.70 1.57 7.86
N LEU A 192 -3.21 0.64 7.05
CA LEU A 192 -1.96 -0.07 7.24
C LEU A 192 -1.06 0.20 6.04
N LEU A 193 0.19 0.50 6.30
CA LEU A 193 1.30 0.23 5.38
C LEU A 193 2.20 -0.82 6.03
N PHE A 194 2.53 -1.86 5.27
CA PHE A 194 3.58 -2.82 5.61
C PHE A 194 4.60 -2.91 4.49
N ILE A 195 5.88 -2.85 4.85
CA ILE A 195 7.00 -3.10 3.94
C ILE A 195 7.90 -4.14 4.60
N GLY A 196 8.03 -5.31 3.97
CA GLY A 196 8.84 -6.41 4.51
C GLY A 196 9.45 -7.28 3.43
N ALA A 197 10.48 -8.04 3.79
CA ALA A 197 11.19 -8.95 2.89
C ALA A 197 11.32 -10.36 3.50
N LYS A 198 11.47 -11.35 2.63
CA LYS A 198 11.69 -12.77 2.96
C LYS A 198 13.03 -13.30 2.46
#